data_AF-A0A8T3D8A4-F1
#
_entry.id   AF-A0A8T3D8A4-F1
#
_cell.length_a   1.000
_cell.length_b   1.000
_cell.length_c   1.000
_cell.angle_alpha   90.00
_cell.angle_beta   90.00
_cell.angle_gamma   90.00
#
_symmetry.space_group_name_H-M   'P 1'
#
loop_
_entity.id
_entity.type
_entity.pdbx_description
1 polymer ?
#
loop_
_entity_poly.entity_id
_entity_poly.type
_entity_poly.pdbx_seq_one_letter_code
_entity_poly.pdbx_strand_id
1 'polypeptide(L)'
;MVVQSSGQLRDCRCRILTCVDPNTQSLYTLPLLSEELEDMNQVPLQSLDLEVAHGFQPVLVATQPNPGRPPLAQFFLKLGPDHHALLDLNNGIIKLLRNFQPAFLMSFATTGEKTVAAVMAPVNETARSISLYSADSGRRLLDTTVNFHLDPNGGKPQKLYVHAFLKKDDSVGYRVMVQSEDNALTFIHQPGRVLWSREEALAEVVTMEMVDLPLTGTQAELEGEFGKKADGLLPMVLKRLSSQLILLQAWLAHLWKLFYDARKPRSQVKNEVTIENLARDEFNLQKMMVMVTASGKLFGIDSKSGTVLWKHYLENVQPNAAFKLMVQRTTAHFPHPPQCTLLIKDKETGLGTLHVFNPIFGKKSHITPPVLARPILQSLLLPLMDQDYAKVILLIDDQFKVTAFPSTKTCCSSYKRWPLTYSSTWLTPTRAGSQASGSVRTCPLS
;
A
#
# COMPACT_ATOMS: atom_id res chain seq x y z
N MET A 1 -26.52 -13.77 -14.87
CA MET A 1 -26.26 -12.46 -15.51
C MET A 1 -27.33 -12.27 -16.58
N VAL A 2 -28.20 -11.27 -16.46
CA VAL A 2 -29.25 -10.99 -17.47
C VAL A 2 -28.69 -9.96 -18.44
N VAL A 3 -28.58 -10.30 -19.71
CA VAL A 3 -28.23 -9.36 -20.77
C VAL A 3 -29.47 -9.17 -21.64
N GLN A 4 -29.96 -7.93 -21.66
CA GLN A 4 -31.08 -7.47 -22.45
C GLN A 4 -30.56 -6.96 -23.80
N SER A 5 -31.12 -7.45 -24.90
CA SER A 5 -30.94 -6.86 -26.23
C SER A 5 -32.30 -6.86 -26.94
N SER A 6 -32.79 -5.66 -27.25
CA SER A 6 -33.95 -5.42 -28.10
C SER A 6 -33.45 -5.17 -29.52
N GLY A 7 -33.72 -6.09 -30.44
CA GLY A 7 -33.35 -5.95 -31.84
C GLY A 7 -33.91 -7.11 -32.66
N GLN A 8 -34.99 -6.85 -33.39
CA GLN A 8 -35.58 -7.75 -34.38
C GLN A 8 -34.55 -8.07 -35.49
N LEU A 9 -34.10 -9.32 -35.56
CA LEU A 9 -33.75 -10.00 -36.82
C LEU A 9 -33.67 -11.51 -36.60
N ARG A 10 -34.30 -12.24 -37.52
CA ARG A 10 -34.70 -13.66 -37.46
C ARG A 10 -33.52 -14.63 -37.54
N ASP A 11 -32.81 -14.83 -36.44
CA ASP A 11 -31.93 -16.00 -36.29
C ASP A 11 -31.94 -16.46 -34.82
N CYS A 12 -32.62 -17.58 -34.56
CA CYS A 12 -32.87 -18.14 -33.23
C CYS A 12 -31.57 -18.33 -32.43
N ARG A 13 -31.40 -17.65 -31.29
CA ARG A 13 -30.32 -17.99 -30.34
C ARG A 13 -30.83 -17.95 -28.89
N CYS A 14 -30.81 -19.12 -28.24
CA CYS A 14 -31.20 -19.32 -26.85
C CYS A 14 -30.49 -18.35 -25.92
N ARG A 15 -31.26 -17.56 -25.16
CA ARG A 15 -30.75 -16.81 -24.01
C ARG A 15 -30.68 -17.79 -22.85
N ILE A 16 -29.49 -18.13 -22.38
CA ILE A 16 -29.32 -19.06 -21.27
C ILE A 16 -28.84 -18.29 -20.04
N LEU A 17 -29.56 -18.43 -18.94
CA LEU A 17 -29.15 -17.96 -17.63
C LEU A 17 -28.41 -19.10 -16.93
N THR A 18 -27.16 -18.85 -16.54
CA THR A 18 -26.39 -19.76 -15.70
C THR A 18 -26.15 -19.12 -14.34
N CYS A 19 -26.36 -19.89 -13.27
CA CYS A 19 -25.99 -19.52 -11.91
C CYS A 19 -25.31 -20.70 -11.19
N VAL A 20 -24.53 -20.39 -10.15
CA VAL A 20 -23.90 -21.40 -9.28
C VAL A 20 -24.54 -21.28 -7.92
N ASP A 21 -24.91 -22.41 -7.34
CA ASP A 21 -25.30 -22.49 -5.95
C ASP A 21 -24.17 -23.15 -5.12
N PRO A 22 -23.60 -22.45 -4.12
CA PRO A 22 -22.59 -23.03 -3.25
C PRO A 22 -23.13 -24.14 -2.34
N ASN A 23 -24.42 -24.12 -1.99
CA ASN A 23 -25.00 -25.09 -1.04
C ASN A 23 -25.16 -26.47 -1.67
N THR A 24 -25.68 -26.51 -2.90
CA THR A 24 -25.84 -27.74 -3.68
C THR A 24 -24.62 -28.08 -4.52
N GLN A 25 -23.57 -27.24 -4.48
CA GLN A 25 -22.34 -27.37 -5.29
C GLN A 25 -22.65 -27.68 -6.76
N SER A 26 -23.63 -26.98 -7.32
CA SER A 26 -24.17 -27.26 -8.65
C SER A 26 -24.32 -25.98 -9.47
N LEU A 27 -24.17 -26.14 -10.79
CA LEU A 27 -24.50 -25.14 -11.80
C LEU A 27 -25.94 -25.36 -12.24
N TYR A 28 -26.74 -24.30 -12.22
CA TYR A 28 -28.09 -24.31 -12.77
C TYR A 28 -28.11 -23.54 -14.08
N THR A 29 -28.79 -24.10 -15.08
CA THR A 29 -28.98 -23.48 -16.40
C THR A 29 -30.47 -23.39 -16.71
N LEU A 30 -30.89 -22.23 -17.20
CA LEU A 30 -32.28 -21.95 -17.59
C LEU A 30 -32.31 -21.23 -18.94
N PRO A 31 -32.91 -21.82 -19.99
CA PRO A 31 -33.22 -21.09 -21.22
C PRO A 31 -34.39 -20.12 -20.99
N LEU A 32 -34.20 -18.85 -21.36
CA LEU A 32 -35.16 -17.76 -21.12
C LEU A 32 -36.13 -17.51 -22.28
N LEU A 33 -35.97 -18.22 -23.41
CA LEU A 33 -36.73 -17.98 -24.66
C LEU A 33 -37.59 -19.18 -25.08
N SER A 34 -37.54 -20.30 -24.36
CA SER A 34 -38.50 -21.39 -24.58
C SER A 34 -39.87 -20.96 -24.02
N GLU A 35 -40.93 -21.14 -24.81
CA GLU A 35 -42.32 -20.88 -24.39
C GLU A 35 -42.83 -21.91 -23.37
N GLU A 36 -42.06 -22.99 -23.16
CA GLU A 36 -42.32 -24.00 -22.14
C GLU A 36 -41.57 -23.63 -20.84
N LEU A 37 -42.27 -23.72 -19.70
CA LEU A 37 -41.68 -23.67 -18.35
C LEU A 37 -40.75 -24.89 -18.18
N GLU A 38 -39.55 -24.82 -18.75
CA GLU A 38 -38.52 -25.84 -18.53
C GLU A 38 -37.98 -25.72 -17.10
N ASP A 39 -37.90 -26.86 -16.40
CA ASP A 39 -37.24 -26.96 -15.11
C ASP A 39 -35.76 -26.59 -15.24
N MET A 40 -35.19 -25.95 -14.21
CA MET A 40 -33.76 -25.62 -14.20
C MET A 40 -32.92 -26.90 -14.30
N ASN A 41 -32.08 -26.98 -15.33
CA ASN A 41 -31.18 -28.10 -15.49
C ASN A 41 -30.00 -27.96 -14.53
N GLN A 42 -29.86 -28.92 -13.61
CA GLN A 42 -28.83 -28.97 -12.59
C GLN A 42 -27.63 -29.82 -13.05
N VAL A 43 -26.45 -29.22 -13.08
CA VAL A 43 -25.18 -29.88 -13.38
C VAL A 43 -24.30 -29.84 -12.12
N PRO A 44 -24.04 -30.97 -11.45
CA PRO A 44 -23.21 -31.00 -10.24
C PRO A 44 -21.75 -30.70 -10.58
N LEU A 45 -21.07 -29.84 -9.79
CA LEU A 45 -19.67 -29.48 -10.02
C LEU A 45 -18.71 -30.67 -9.91
N GLN A 46 -19.08 -31.68 -9.11
CA GLN A 46 -18.35 -32.95 -8.98
C GLN A 46 -18.25 -33.70 -10.33
N SER A 47 -19.24 -33.56 -11.21
CA SER A 47 -19.18 -34.18 -12.55
C SER A 47 -18.14 -33.52 -13.47
N LEU A 48 -17.67 -32.32 -13.11
CA LEU A 48 -16.65 -31.55 -13.82
C LEU A 48 -15.28 -31.58 -13.12
N ASP A 49 -15.11 -32.41 -12.08
CA ASP A 49 -13.92 -32.43 -11.20
C ASP A 49 -13.61 -31.06 -10.58
N LEU A 50 -14.66 -30.29 -10.23
CA LEU A 50 -14.56 -28.97 -9.62
C LEU A 50 -15.09 -28.96 -8.19
N GLU A 51 -14.34 -28.35 -7.29
CA GLU A 51 -14.70 -28.14 -5.90
C GLU A 51 -14.67 -26.64 -5.57
N VAL A 52 -15.62 -26.20 -4.74
CA VAL A 52 -15.68 -24.82 -4.25
C VAL A 52 -14.91 -24.73 -2.94
N ALA A 53 -14.09 -23.68 -2.78
CA ALA A 53 -13.36 -23.45 -1.55
C ALA A 53 -14.34 -23.23 -0.36
N HIS A 54 -13.98 -23.73 0.83
CA HIS A 54 -14.82 -23.60 2.02
C HIS A 54 -15.15 -22.14 2.33
N GLY A 55 -16.45 -21.83 2.46
CA GLY A 55 -16.93 -20.48 2.76
C GLY A 55 -16.79 -19.46 1.62
N PHE A 56 -16.42 -19.90 0.42
CA PHE A 56 -16.32 -19.02 -0.74
C PHE A 56 -17.63 -18.98 -1.53
N GLN A 57 -18.05 -17.78 -1.95
CA GLN A 57 -19.18 -17.62 -2.85
C GLN A 57 -18.68 -17.65 -4.30
N PRO A 58 -19.03 -18.67 -5.10
CA PRO A 58 -18.56 -18.79 -6.46
C PRO A 58 -19.14 -17.70 -7.36
N VAL A 59 -18.33 -17.22 -8.31
CA VAL A 59 -18.69 -16.11 -9.20
C VAL A 59 -18.49 -16.53 -10.65
N LEU A 60 -19.52 -16.33 -11.47
CA LEU A 60 -19.47 -16.52 -12.92
C LEU A 60 -19.06 -15.22 -13.61
N VAL A 61 -18.12 -15.31 -14.55
CA VAL A 61 -17.70 -14.19 -15.40
C VAL A 61 -17.88 -14.59 -16.86
N ALA A 62 -18.93 -14.07 -17.49
CA ALA A 62 -19.17 -14.21 -18.92
C ALA A 62 -18.57 -13.02 -19.70
N THR A 63 -18.39 -13.19 -21.00
CA THR A 63 -17.92 -12.12 -21.88
C THR A 63 -18.85 -11.94 -23.08
N GLN A 64 -19.13 -10.69 -23.41
CA GLN A 64 -19.87 -10.31 -24.61
C GLN A 64 -19.10 -9.18 -25.31
N PRO A 65 -18.21 -9.51 -26.26
CA PRO A 65 -17.36 -8.52 -26.91
C PRO A 65 -18.13 -7.49 -27.73
N ASN A 66 -19.26 -7.90 -28.33
CA ASN A 66 -20.12 -7.03 -29.13
C ASN A 66 -21.57 -7.15 -28.61
N PRO A 67 -22.19 -6.06 -28.13
CA PRO A 67 -23.58 -6.08 -27.64
C PRO A 67 -24.60 -6.48 -28.71
N GLY A 68 -24.28 -6.28 -29.99
CA GLY A 68 -25.12 -6.70 -31.13
C GLY A 68 -24.96 -8.18 -31.53
N ARG A 69 -24.02 -8.91 -30.92
CA ARG A 69 -23.84 -10.36 -31.12
C ARG A 69 -24.20 -11.10 -29.82
N PRO A 70 -24.56 -12.39 -29.89
CA PRO A 70 -24.75 -13.19 -28.68
C PRO A 70 -23.46 -13.23 -27.85
N PRO A 71 -23.57 -13.41 -26.53
CA PRO A 71 -22.41 -13.65 -25.66
C PRO A 71 -21.67 -14.91 -26.11
N LEU A 72 -20.40 -15.01 -25.74
CA LEU A 72 -19.63 -16.23 -25.98
C LEU A 72 -20.16 -17.37 -25.13
N ALA A 73 -20.09 -18.59 -25.68
CA ALA A 73 -20.43 -19.83 -24.98
C ALA A 73 -19.47 -20.12 -23.81
N GLN A 74 -18.24 -19.59 -23.89
CA GLN A 74 -17.23 -19.78 -22.87
C GLN A 74 -17.32 -18.72 -21.78
N PHE A 75 -17.16 -19.18 -20.54
CA PHE A 75 -17.22 -18.33 -19.36
C PHE A 75 -16.25 -18.85 -18.29
N PHE A 76 -15.87 -17.96 -17.39
CA PHE A 76 -15.08 -18.34 -16.24
C PHE A 76 -15.97 -18.62 -15.02
N LEU A 77 -15.53 -19.59 -14.22
CA LEU A 77 -16.07 -19.90 -12.92
C LEU A 77 -14.98 -19.71 -11.86
N LYS A 78 -15.19 -18.75 -10.96
CA LYS A 78 -14.34 -18.54 -9.79
C LYS A 78 -14.83 -19.45 -8.67
N LEU A 79 -13.99 -20.37 -8.21
CA LEU A 79 -14.32 -21.39 -7.20
C LEU A 79 -13.64 -21.10 -5.85
N GLY A 80 -12.59 -20.28 -5.86
CA GLY A 80 -11.88 -19.80 -4.68
C GLY A 80 -11.05 -18.56 -5.00
N PRO A 81 -10.27 -18.05 -4.02
CA PRO A 81 -9.34 -16.94 -4.25
C PRO A 81 -8.28 -17.29 -5.30
N ASP A 82 -7.77 -18.54 -5.25
CA ASP A 82 -6.66 -19.00 -6.08
C ASP A 82 -7.07 -20.08 -7.09
N HIS A 83 -8.39 -20.31 -7.26
CA HIS A 83 -8.93 -21.37 -8.08
C HIS A 83 -10.01 -20.85 -9.02
N HIS A 84 -9.73 -20.96 -10.32
CA HIS A 84 -10.65 -20.59 -11.38
C HIS A 84 -10.70 -21.66 -12.46
N ALA A 85 -11.82 -21.78 -13.15
CA ALA A 85 -12.01 -22.71 -14.25
C ALA A 85 -12.57 -22.00 -15.49
N LEU A 86 -12.13 -22.40 -16.68
CA LEU A 86 -12.71 -22.01 -17.96
C LEU A 86 -13.63 -23.14 -18.43
N LEU A 87 -14.91 -22.79 -18.58
CA LEU A 87 -15.98 -23.69 -18.98
C LEU A 87 -16.56 -23.25 -20.33
N ASP A 88 -17.15 -24.19 -21.04
CA ASP A 88 -17.84 -23.98 -22.31
C ASP A 88 -19.26 -24.54 -22.22
N LEU A 89 -20.26 -23.71 -22.56
CA LEU A 89 -21.67 -24.07 -22.58
C LEU A 89 -22.15 -24.17 -24.03
N ASN A 90 -22.18 -25.40 -24.56
CA ASN A 90 -22.65 -25.68 -25.90
C ASN A 90 -23.87 -26.61 -25.85
N ASN A 91 -24.99 -26.16 -26.43
CA ASN A 91 -26.26 -26.91 -26.52
C ASN A 91 -26.76 -27.47 -25.17
N GLY A 92 -26.64 -26.68 -24.09
CA GLY A 92 -27.08 -27.09 -22.74
C GLY A 92 -26.11 -28.01 -22.00
N ILE A 93 -24.99 -28.40 -22.62
CA ILE A 93 -23.95 -29.21 -21.99
C ILE A 93 -22.79 -28.31 -21.57
N ILE A 94 -22.40 -28.40 -20.29
CA ILE A 94 -21.22 -27.70 -19.76
C ILE A 94 -20.01 -28.62 -19.85
N LYS A 95 -18.93 -28.13 -20.46
CA LYS A 95 -17.65 -28.85 -20.56
C LYS A 95 -16.54 -28.04 -19.89
N LEU A 96 -15.65 -28.73 -19.19
CA LEU A 96 -14.42 -28.14 -18.66
C LEU A 96 -13.37 -28.05 -19.76
N LEU A 97 -12.97 -26.83 -20.12
CA LEU A 97 -11.88 -26.59 -21.06
C LEU A 97 -10.53 -26.56 -20.34
N ARG A 98 -10.46 -25.87 -19.21
CA ARG A 98 -9.22 -25.73 -18.44
C ARG A 98 -9.50 -25.41 -16.98
N ASN A 99 -8.80 -26.11 -16.09
CA ASN A 99 -8.74 -25.77 -14.68
C ASN A 99 -7.45 -24.99 -14.37
N PHE A 100 -7.55 -23.91 -13.60
CA PHE A 100 -6.45 -23.05 -13.18
C PHE A 100 -6.29 -23.09 -11.66
N GLN A 101 -5.29 -23.85 -11.21
CA GLN A 101 -4.87 -23.94 -9.82
C GLN A 101 -3.34 -23.99 -9.78
N PRO A 102 -2.64 -22.98 -9.23
CA PRO A 102 -3.13 -21.70 -8.68
C PRO A 102 -3.30 -20.59 -9.74
N ALA A 103 -4.34 -19.75 -9.60
CA ALA A 103 -4.53 -18.52 -10.37
C ALA A 103 -5.27 -17.44 -9.55
N PHE A 104 -4.80 -16.19 -9.56
CA PHE A 104 -5.41 -15.11 -8.76
C PHE A 104 -6.45 -14.32 -9.54
N LEU A 105 -6.10 -13.93 -10.78
CA LEU A 105 -6.91 -13.01 -11.58
C LEU A 105 -7.03 -13.50 -13.01
N MET A 106 -8.14 -13.12 -13.63
CA MET A 106 -8.44 -13.47 -15.00
C MET A 106 -9.27 -12.39 -15.67
N SER A 107 -9.09 -12.24 -16.97
CA SER A 107 -9.86 -11.32 -17.80
C SER A 107 -9.96 -11.87 -19.22
N PHE A 108 -11.11 -11.70 -19.83
CA PHE A 108 -11.25 -11.87 -21.27
C PHE A 108 -10.74 -10.63 -22.00
N ALA A 109 -10.26 -10.84 -23.23
CA ALA A 109 -10.04 -9.81 -24.22
C ALA A 109 -10.32 -10.36 -25.62
N THR A 110 -10.82 -9.51 -26.50
CA THR A 110 -11.12 -9.91 -27.88
C THR A 110 -10.37 -8.99 -28.83
N THR A 111 -9.77 -9.57 -29.86
CA THR A 111 -9.07 -8.85 -30.93
C THR A 111 -9.55 -9.37 -32.28
N GLY A 112 -10.32 -8.55 -32.99
CA GLY A 112 -11.01 -8.99 -34.22
C GLY A 112 -11.96 -10.15 -33.90
N GLU A 113 -11.69 -11.32 -34.46
CA GLU A 113 -12.49 -12.55 -34.23
C GLU A 113 -11.90 -13.46 -33.14
N LYS A 114 -10.64 -13.25 -32.75
CA LYS A 114 -9.97 -14.10 -31.75
C LYS A 114 -10.31 -13.61 -30.34
N THR A 115 -10.90 -14.49 -29.52
CA THR A 115 -11.08 -14.22 -28.09
C THR A 115 -10.03 -14.97 -27.28
N VAL A 116 -9.40 -14.23 -26.37
CA VAL A 116 -8.36 -14.74 -25.48
C VAL A 116 -8.72 -14.51 -24.03
N ALA A 117 -8.22 -15.41 -23.19
CA ALA A 117 -8.35 -15.43 -21.75
C ALA A 117 -6.96 -15.16 -21.16
N ALA A 118 -6.77 -14.03 -20.48
CA ALA A 118 -5.55 -13.81 -19.71
C ALA A 118 -5.73 -14.34 -18.30
N VAL A 119 -4.73 -15.06 -17.80
CA VAL A 119 -4.73 -15.62 -16.45
C VAL A 119 -3.44 -15.21 -15.76
N MET A 120 -3.56 -14.69 -14.53
CA MET A 120 -2.44 -14.35 -13.66
C MET A 120 -2.22 -15.47 -12.64
N ALA A 121 -1.02 -16.05 -12.64
CA ALA A 121 -0.62 -17.13 -11.75
C ALA A 121 0.63 -16.75 -10.92
N PRO A 122 0.76 -17.29 -9.69
CA PRO A 122 1.99 -17.11 -8.90
C PRO A 122 3.16 -17.80 -9.59
N VAL A 123 4.32 -17.14 -9.56
CA VAL A 123 5.61 -17.81 -9.81
C VAL A 123 6.29 -18.00 -8.46
N ASN A 124 6.54 -16.88 -7.77
CA ASN A 124 7.10 -16.82 -6.41
C ASN A 124 6.23 -15.88 -5.55
N GLU A 125 6.62 -15.66 -4.30
CA GLU A 125 5.96 -14.67 -3.43
C GLU A 125 6.02 -13.24 -4.00
N THR A 126 7.13 -12.88 -4.66
CA THR A 126 7.39 -11.53 -5.18
C THR A 126 7.18 -11.39 -6.68
N ALA A 127 6.85 -12.47 -7.40
CA ALA A 127 6.74 -12.47 -8.85
C ALA A 127 5.45 -13.16 -9.31
N ARG A 128 4.77 -12.53 -10.26
CA ARG A 128 3.56 -13.06 -10.89
C ARG A 128 3.79 -13.25 -12.38
N SER A 129 3.16 -14.27 -12.94
CA SER A 129 3.14 -14.51 -14.38
C SER A 129 1.74 -14.25 -14.93
N ILE A 130 1.67 -13.69 -16.14
CA ILE A 130 0.43 -13.53 -16.90
C ILE A 130 0.60 -14.32 -18.19
N SER A 131 -0.33 -15.22 -18.48
CA SER A 131 -0.34 -16.04 -19.68
C SER A 131 -1.67 -15.89 -20.43
N LEU A 132 -1.64 -15.95 -21.77
CA LEU A 132 -2.84 -15.97 -22.59
C LEU A 132 -3.23 -17.39 -22.97
N TYR A 133 -4.53 -17.64 -22.97
CA TYR A 133 -5.18 -18.87 -23.39
C TYR A 133 -6.21 -18.55 -24.46
N SER A 134 -6.38 -19.44 -25.44
CA SER A 134 -7.50 -19.37 -26.38
C SER A 134 -8.79 -19.67 -25.63
N ALA A 135 -9.80 -18.80 -25.75
CA ALA A 135 -11.09 -19.00 -25.10
C ALA A 135 -11.80 -20.25 -25.63
N ASP A 136 -11.73 -20.51 -26.94
CA ASP A 136 -12.44 -21.61 -27.59
C ASP A 136 -11.86 -23.00 -27.24
N SER A 137 -10.54 -23.10 -27.14
CA SER A 137 -9.86 -24.39 -26.96
C SER A 137 -9.29 -24.62 -25.56
N GLY A 138 -9.20 -23.58 -24.74
CA GLY A 138 -8.47 -23.63 -23.46
C GLY A 138 -6.96 -23.85 -23.60
N ARG A 139 -6.40 -23.84 -24.82
CA ARG A 139 -4.95 -24.03 -25.05
C ARG A 139 -4.20 -22.74 -24.77
N ARG A 140 -3.05 -22.86 -24.11
CA ARG A 140 -2.13 -21.74 -23.84
C ARG A 140 -1.49 -21.27 -25.16
N LEU A 141 -1.46 -19.97 -25.39
CA LEU A 141 -0.73 -19.37 -26.51
C LEU A 141 0.77 -19.31 -26.20
N LEU A 142 1.60 -19.77 -27.12
CA LEU A 142 3.06 -19.75 -26.97
C LEU A 142 3.59 -18.30 -27.03
N ASP A 143 4.73 -18.06 -26.37
CA ASP A 143 5.40 -16.75 -26.31
C ASP A 143 4.53 -15.59 -25.81
N THR A 144 3.50 -15.90 -25.03
CA THR A 144 2.62 -14.91 -24.40
C THR A 144 2.87 -14.72 -22.91
N THR A 145 3.69 -15.55 -22.29
CA THR A 145 3.95 -15.46 -20.84
C THR A 145 4.76 -14.21 -20.52
N VAL A 146 4.23 -13.39 -19.61
CA VAL A 146 4.90 -12.20 -19.08
C VAL A 146 5.09 -12.38 -17.59
N ASN A 147 6.34 -12.32 -17.14
CA ASN A 147 6.68 -12.30 -15.72
C ASN A 147 6.95 -10.86 -15.31
N PHE A 148 6.37 -10.42 -14.19
CA PHE A 148 6.67 -9.13 -13.61
C PHE A 148 6.80 -9.23 -12.09
N HIS A 149 7.64 -8.38 -11.54
CA HIS A 149 7.91 -8.31 -10.11
C HIS A 149 6.93 -7.34 -9.46
N LEU A 150 6.31 -7.79 -8.36
CA LEU A 150 5.52 -6.95 -7.49
C LEU A 150 6.46 -6.18 -6.55
N ASP A 151 6.06 -4.94 -6.24
CA ASP A 151 6.74 -4.18 -5.21
C ASP A 151 6.44 -4.80 -3.83
N PRO A 152 7.44 -5.19 -3.03
CA PRO A 152 7.21 -5.76 -1.71
C PRO A 152 6.52 -4.79 -0.74
N ASN A 153 6.60 -3.48 -0.99
CA ASN A 153 5.92 -2.45 -0.19
C ASN A 153 4.56 -2.04 -0.79
N GLY A 154 4.09 -2.74 -1.83
CA GLY A 154 2.83 -2.46 -2.52
C GLY A 154 1.73 -3.47 -2.18
N GLY A 155 0.49 -3.11 -2.52
CA GLY A 155 -0.66 -3.99 -2.36
C GLY A 155 -0.68 -5.16 -3.34
N LYS A 156 -1.45 -6.20 -3.01
CA LYS A 156 -1.67 -7.35 -3.90
C LYS A 156 -2.49 -6.93 -5.14
N PRO A 157 -2.33 -7.60 -6.29
CA PRO A 157 -3.12 -7.29 -7.48
C PRO A 157 -4.58 -7.68 -7.25
N GLN A 158 -5.51 -6.74 -7.50
CA GLN A 158 -6.94 -6.91 -7.28
C GLN A 158 -7.73 -7.06 -8.59
N LYS A 159 -7.35 -6.30 -9.63
CA LYS A 159 -8.02 -6.36 -10.95
C LYS A 159 -7.02 -6.41 -12.09
N LEU A 160 -7.42 -7.11 -13.14
CA LEU A 160 -6.65 -7.33 -14.35
C LEU A 160 -7.46 -6.83 -15.55
N TYR A 161 -6.90 -5.90 -16.31
CA TYR A 161 -7.48 -5.43 -17.57
C TYR A 161 -6.52 -5.74 -18.71
N VAL A 162 -7.06 -6.29 -19.80
CA VAL A 162 -6.26 -6.79 -20.91
C VAL A 162 -6.67 -6.07 -22.18
N HIS A 163 -5.68 -5.49 -22.84
CA HIS A 163 -5.82 -4.93 -24.17
C HIS A 163 -5.10 -5.83 -25.17
N ALA A 164 -5.86 -6.65 -25.88
CA ALA A 164 -5.34 -7.52 -26.93
C ALA A 164 -5.32 -6.79 -28.29
N PHE A 165 -4.32 -7.09 -29.11
CA PHE A 165 -4.17 -6.55 -30.47
C PHE A 165 -3.55 -7.61 -31.39
N LEU A 166 -3.81 -7.51 -32.69
CA LEU A 166 -3.20 -8.39 -33.69
C LEU A 166 -1.79 -7.90 -34.05
N LYS A 167 -0.81 -8.80 -34.03
CA LYS A 167 0.54 -8.55 -34.55
C LYS A 167 0.55 -8.73 -36.08
N LYS A 168 1.64 -8.31 -36.72
CA LYS A 168 1.86 -8.48 -38.17
C LYS A 168 1.86 -9.95 -38.59
N ASP A 169 2.29 -10.84 -37.70
CA ASP A 169 2.37 -12.29 -37.94
C ASP A 169 1.05 -13.01 -37.65
N ASP A 170 -0.09 -12.30 -37.58
CA ASP A 170 -1.41 -12.80 -37.16
C ASP A 170 -1.47 -13.42 -35.75
N SER A 171 -0.36 -13.37 -35.01
CA SER A 171 -0.31 -13.72 -33.59
C SER A 171 -0.95 -12.64 -32.72
N VAL A 172 -1.46 -13.03 -31.55
CA VAL A 172 -2.08 -12.09 -30.61
C VAL A 172 -1.01 -11.47 -29.71
N GLY A 173 -0.89 -10.15 -29.76
CA GLY A 173 -0.16 -9.35 -28.77
C GLY A 173 -1.10 -8.84 -27.70
N TYR A 174 -0.57 -8.52 -26.53
CA TYR A 174 -1.37 -7.88 -25.48
C TYR A 174 -0.57 -6.91 -24.61
N ARG A 175 -1.31 -6.01 -23.98
CA ARG A 175 -0.87 -5.15 -22.90
C ARG A 175 -1.81 -5.37 -21.73
N VAL A 176 -1.26 -5.25 -20.53
CA VAL A 176 -2.03 -5.47 -19.30
C VAL A 176 -1.95 -4.25 -18.43
N MET A 177 -3.09 -3.84 -17.90
CA MET A 177 -3.17 -2.93 -16.78
C MET A 177 -3.56 -3.73 -15.54
N VAL A 178 -2.69 -3.70 -14.53
CA VAL A 178 -2.94 -4.31 -13.22
C VAL A 178 -3.31 -3.20 -12.25
N GLN A 179 -4.46 -3.35 -11.59
CA GLN A 179 -4.84 -2.52 -10.46
C GLN A 179 -4.59 -3.29 -9.18
N SER A 180 -3.76 -2.74 -8.31
CA SER A 180 -3.49 -3.29 -6.98
C SER A 180 -4.47 -2.75 -5.93
N GLU A 181 -4.56 -3.44 -4.80
CA GLU A 181 -5.39 -3.06 -3.64
C GLU A 181 -5.05 -1.66 -3.09
N ASP A 182 -3.80 -1.25 -3.22
CA ASP A 182 -3.29 0.04 -2.80
C ASP A 182 -3.58 1.16 -3.82
N ASN A 183 -4.52 0.95 -4.74
CA ASN A 183 -4.88 1.84 -5.85
C ASN A 183 -3.70 2.22 -6.77
N ALA A 184 -2.65 1.40 -6.82
CA ALA A 184 -1.61 1.55 -7.84
C ALA A 184 -2.06 0.93 -9.17
N LEU A 185 -1.81 1.65 -10.27
CA LEU A 185 -2.01 1.19 -11.65
C LEU A 185 -0.66 0.92 -12.29
N THR A 186 -0.44 -0.32 -12.73
CA THR A 186 0.78 -0.72 -13.43
C THR A 186 0.44 -1.18 -14.83
N PHE A 187 1.05 -0.55 -15.84
CA PHE A 187 0.84 -0.91 -17.23
C PHE A 187 2.04 -1.66 -17.79
N ILE A 188 1.80 -2.90 -18.22
CA ILE A 188 2.82 -3.87 -18.59
C ILE A 188 2.68 -4.19 -20.08
N HIS A 189 3.81 -4.20 -20.77
CA HIS A 189 3.91 -4.60 -22.17
C HIS A 189 4.79 -5.84 -22.32
N GLN A 190 4.39 -6.77 -23.19
CA GLN A 190 5.26 -7.87 -23.65
C GLN A 190 6.60 -7.33 -24.16
N PRO A 191 7.75 -7.92 -23.77
CA PRO A 191 7.93 -9.22 -23.11
C PRO A 191 7.98 -9.19 -21.56
N GLY A 192 7.46 -8.14 -20.92
CA GLY A 192 7.42 -8.00 -19.45
C GLY A 192 8.00 -6.72 -18.89
N ARG A 193 8.11 -5.70 -19.74
CA ARG A 193 8.54 -4.37 -19.32
C ARG A 193 7.34 -3.60 -18.77
N VAL A 194 7.51 -3.01 -17.59
CA VAL A 194 6.58 -1.98 -17.08
C VAL A 194 6.78 -0.72 -17.93
N LEU A 195 5.74 -0.31 -18.65
CA LEU A 195 5.78 0.89 -19.49
C LEU A 195 5.65 2.15 -18.63
N TRP A 196 4.70 2.12 -17.70
CA TRP A 196 4.49 3.17 -16.71
C TRP A 196 3.79 2.59 -15.47
N SER A 197 3.96 3.28 -14.35
CA SER A 197 3.27 3.03 -13.09
C SER A 197 2.67 4.35 -12.62
N ARG A 198 1.46 4.31 -12.06
CA ARG A 198 0.71 5.47 -11.62
C ARG A 198 0.10 5.19 -10.26
N GLU A 199 0.34 6.10 -9.32
CA GLU A 199 -0.07 5.98 -7.92
C GLU A 199 -1.36 6.79 -7.69
N GLU A 200 -2.54 6.17 -7.83
CA GLU A 200 -3.83 6.87 -7.64
C GLU A 200 -4.22 7.02 -6.17
N ALA A 201 -3.54 6.33 -5.26
CA ALA A 201 -3.75 6.50 -3.81
C ALA A 201 -3.59 7.97 -3.36
N LEU A 202 -2.73 8.73 -4.03
CA LEU A 202 -2.49 10.15 -3.75
C LEU A 202 -3.67 11.06 -4.12
N ALA A 203 -4.70 10.55 -4.80
CA ALA A 203 -5.93 11.31 -5.02
C ALA A 203 -6.71 11.57 -3.72
N GLU A 204 -6.54 10.72 -2.70
CA GLU A 204 -7.22 10.82 -1.41
C GLU A 204 -6.22 10.84 -0.24
N VAL A 205 -5.63 12.03 -0.02
CA VAL A 205 -4.72 12.28 1.11
C VAL A 205 -5.52 12.68 2.33
N VAL A 206 -5.38 11.94 3.44
CA VAL A 206 -6.10 12.21 4.70
C VAL A 206 -5.31 13.14 5.60
N THR A 207 -4.01 12.88 5.77
CA THR A 207 -3.12 13.72 6.58
C THR A 207 -1.76 13.85 5.92
N MET A 208 -1.12 15.01 6.08
CA MET A 208 0.21 15.28 5.56
C MET A 208 1.02 16.07 6.61
N GLU A 209 2.29 15.70 6.79
CA GLU A 209 3.24 16.42 7.62
C GLU A 209 4.54 16.67 6.85
N MET A 210 5.13 17.85 7.05
CA MET A 210 6.43 18.18 6.47
C MET A 210 7.53 18.01 7.51
N VAL A 211 8.49 17.12 7.22
CA VAL A 211 9.62 16.80 8.10
C VAL A 211 10.90 17.38 7.49
N ASP A 212 11.74 17.96 8.33
CA ASP A 212 13.06 18.46 7.92
C ASP A 212 13.94 17.31 7.42
N LEU A 213 14.75 17.59 6.40
CA LEU A 213 15.75 16.65 5.90
C LEU A 213 16.87 16.43 6.94
N PRO A 214 17.63 15.32 6.84
CA PRO A 214 18.75 15.07 7.74
C PRO A 214 19.83 16.13 7.58
N LEU A 215 20.61 16.32 8.65
CA LEU A 215 21.74 17.24 8.66
C LEU A 215 22.80 16.82 7.64
N THR A 216 23.52 17.80 7.08
CA THR A 216 24.71 17.51 6.30
C THR A 216 25.80 16.91 7.20
N GLY A 217 26.75 16.18 6.61
CA GLY A 217 27.86 15.60 7.38
C GLY A 217 28.63 16.63 8.21
N THR A 218 28.83 17.84 7.67
CA THR A 218 29.48 18.95 8.37
C THR A 218 28.67 19.47 9.56
N GLN A 219 27.33 19.57 9.42
CA GLN A 219 26.45 19.97 10.52
C GLN A 219 26.38 18.92 11.63
N ALA A 220 26.38 17.63 11.25
CA ALA A 220 26.41 16.54 12.23
C ALA A 220 27.71 16.52 13.06
N GLU A 221 28.86 16.81 12.44
CA GLU A 221 30.13 16.97 13.15
C GLU A 221 30.10 18.13 14.16
N LEU A 222 29.49 19.26 13.77
CA LEU A 222 29.30 20.41 14.67
C LEU A 222 28.44 20.04 15.89
N GLU A 223 27.32 19.33 15.71
CA GLU A 223 26.51 18.88 16.85
C GLU A 223 27.32 17.94 17.77
N GLY A 224 28.12 17.04 17.18
CA GLY A 224 29.04 16.18 17.91
C GLY A 224 30.14 16.92 18.69
N GLU A 225 30.56 18.10 18.21
CA GLU A 225 31.53 18.98 18.88
C GLU A 225 30.96 19.50 20.21
N PHE A 226 29.74 20.02 20.21
CA PHE A 226 29.12 20.69 21.36
C PHE A 226 28.31 19.76 22.28
N GLY A 227 27.86 18.60 21.81
CA GLY A 227 26.95 17.72 22.56
C GLY A 227 27.58 16.89 23.69
N LYS A 228 28.91 16.66 23.68
CA LYS A 228 29.59 15.87 24.71
C LYS A 228 30.12 16.78 25.82
N LYS A 229 29.62 16.63 27.04
CA LYS A 229 30.21 17.23 28.24
C LYS A 229 31.62 16.69 28.39
N ALA A 230 32.62 17.50 28.03
CA ALA A 230 34.02 17.16 28.28
C ALA A 230 34.37 17.54 29.73
N ASP A 231 35.13 16.68 30.40
CA ASP A 231 35.65 16.95 31.73
C ASP A 231 36.79 17.98 31.64
N GLY A 232 36.40 19.27 31.63
CA GLY A 232 37.32 20.41 31.68
C GLY A 232 37.47 21.20 30.38
N LEU A 233 38.12 22.38 30.50
CA LEU A 233 38.27 23.35 29.41
C LEU A 233 39.31 22.96 28.36
N LEU A 234 40.45 22.37 28.76
CA LEU A 234 41.52 21.98 27.83
C LEU A 234 41.10 20.86 26.86
N PRO A 235 40.42 19.78 27.31
CA PRO A 235 39.87 18.78 26.39
C PRO A 235 38.85 19.37 25.42
N MET A 236 38.07 20.37 25.86
CA MET A 236 37.15 21.08 24.97
C MET A 236 37.89 21.83 23.87
N VAL A 237 38.93 22.60 24.21
CA VAL A 237 39.75 23.34 23.22
C VAL A 237 40.45 22.40 22.24
N LEU A 238 41.06 21.32 22.72
CA LEU A 238 41.71 20.32 21.86
C LEU A 238 40.71 19.66 20.90
N LYS A 239 39.49 19.38 21.37
CA LYS A 239 38.40 18.85 20.54
C LYS A 239 37.95 19.85 19.47
N ARG A 240 37.92 21.15 19.78
CA ARG A 240 37.62 22.19 18.78
C ARG A 240 38.70 22.28 17.71
N LEU A 241 39.96 22.29 18.12
CA LEU A 241 41.09 22.35 17.18
C LEU A 241 41.17 21.12 16.28
N SER A 242 40.91 19.92 16.83
CA SER A 242 40.89 18.70 16.03
C SER A 242 39.73 18.67 15.02
N SER A 243 38.53 19.12 15.43
CA SER A 243 37.40 19.24 14.51
C SER A 243 37.68 20.25 13.39
N GLN A 244 38.20 21.44 13.72
CA GLN A 244 38.58 22.44 12.72
C GLN A 244 39.67 21.94 11.76
N LEU A 245 40.62 21.14 12.24
CA LEU A 245 41.64 20.51 11.39
C LEU A 245 41.02 19.49 10.42
N ILE A 246 40.05 18.69 10.87
CA ILE A 246 39.32 17.73 10.02
C ILE A 246 38.53 18.48 8.93
N LEU A 247 37.80 19.54 9.29
CA LEU A 247 37.09 20.37 8.31
C LEU A 247 38.05 21.01 7.31
N LEU A 248 39.22 21.48 7.76
CA LEU A 248 40.25 22.04 6.89
C LEU A 248 40.78 20.99 5.92
N GLN A 249 41.09 19.79 6.39
CA GLN A 249 41.52 18.67 5.54
C GLN A 249 40.47 18.30 4.49
N ALA A 250 39.19 18.25 4.88
CA ALA A 250 38.09 17.99 3.96
C ALA A 250 37.93 19.10 2.91
N TRP A 251 38.07 20.37 3.32
CA TRP A 251 38.03 21.51 2.41
C TRP A 251 39.19 21.48 1.41
N LEU A 252 40.42 21.20 1.86
CA LEU A 252 41.58 20.99 0.98
C LEU A 252 41.31 19.84 0.00
N ALA A 253 40.86 18.67 0.47
CA ALA A 253 40.55 17.54 -0.40
C ALA A 253 39.48 17.87 -1.44
N HIS A 254 38.44 18.64 -1.06
CA HIS A 254 37.42 19.12 -1.98
C HIS A 254 37.98 20.09 -3.03
N LEU A 255 38.87 21.01 -2.63
CA LEU A 255 39.55 21.92 -3.54
C LEU A 255 40.40 21.14 -4.56
N TRP A 256 41.18 20.16 -4.08
CA TRP A 256 41.97 19.26 -4.93
C TRP A 256 41.07 18.50 -5.92
N LYS A 257 39.92 17.98 -5.47
CA LYS A 257 38.93 17.31 -6.32
C LYS A 257 38.40 18.25 -7.41
N LEU A 258 38.02 19.48 -7.05
CA LEU A 258 37.59 20.49 -8.03
C LEU A 258 38.67 20.80 -9.07
N PHE A 259 39.94 20.89 -8.67
CA PHE A 259 41.07 21.08 -9.58
C PHE A 259 41.32 19.88 -10.51
N TYR A 260 41.03 18.66 -10.06
CA TYR A 260 41.11 17.46 -10.90
C TYR A 260 39.91 17.35 -11.85
N ASP A 261 38.71 17.66 -11.39
CA ASP A 261 37.49 17.58 -12.19
C ASP A 261 37.42 18.70 -13.24
N ALA A 262 37.97 19.90 -12.96
CA ALA A 262 38.14 20.96 -13.95
C ALA A 262 39.09 20.59 -15.10
N ARG A 263 39.94 19.57 -14.91
CA ARG A 263 40.83 19.02 -15.94
C ARG A 263 40.20 17.90 -16.77
N LYS A 264 38.99 17.45 -16.45
CA LYS A 264 38.24 16.46 -17.25
C LYS A 264 37.25 17.17 -18.19
N PRO A 265 37.09 16.69 -19.44
CA PRO A 265 36.06 17.21 -20.32
C PRO A 265 34.67 16.93 -19.72
N ARG A 266 33.82 17.97 -19.75
CA ARG A 266 32.51 18.05 -19.09
C ARG A 266 31.55 16.95 -19.56
N SER A 267 31.53 15.81 -18.88
CA SER A 267 30.43 14.85 -18.98
C SER A 267 29.26 15.37 -18.14
N GLN A 268 28.05 15.33 -18.70
CA GLN A 268 26.83 15.69 -17.98
C GLN A 268 26.59 14.68 -16.86
N VAL A 269 27.06 14.99 -15.66
CA VAL A 269 26.68 14.26 -14.45
C VAL A 269 25.23 14.65 -14.14
N LYS A 270 24.27 13.80 -14.51
CA LYS A 270 22.94 13.85 -13.92
C LYS A 270 23.11 13.55 -12.43
N ASN A 271 22.96 14.56 -11.59
CA ASN A 271 22.80 14.36 -10.15
C ASN A 271 21.44 13.70 -9.94
N GLU A 272 21.40 12.37 -9.98
CA GLU A 272 20.23 11.62 -9.54
C GLU A 272 20.06 11.84 -8.05
N VAL A 273 18.87 12.31 -7.65
CA VAL A 273 18.51 12.56 -6.26
C VAL A 273 18.29 11.19 -5.60
N THR A 274 19.35 10.64 -5.02
CA THR A 274 19.28 9.40 -4.24
C THR A 274 18.93 9.71 -2.79
N ILE A 275 18.12 8.86 -2.15
CA ILE A 275 17.67 9.00 -0.75
C ILE A 275 18.84 9.26 0.22
N GLU A 276 20.01 8.70 -0.07
CA GLU A 276 21.23 8.80 0.74
C GLU A 276 21.95 10.16 0.64
N ASN A 277 21.71 10.92 -0.44
CA ASN A 277 22.31 12.23 -0.65
C ASN A 277 21.35 13.39 -0.32
N LEU A 278 20.14 13.10 0.18
CA LEU A 278 19.26 14.16 0.66
C LEU A 278 19.77 14.69 1.98
N ALA A 279 20.14 15.96 1.98
CA ALA A 279 20.47 16.70 3.17
C ALA A 279 19.76 18.05 3.16
N ARG A 280 19.59 18.61 4.35
CA ARG A 280 19.00 19.92 4.59
C ARG A 280 19.78 21.02 3.86
N ASP A 281 19.05 21.89 3.16
CA ASP A 281 19.60 23.11 2.58
C ASP A 281 19.78 24.21 3.64
N GLU A 282 20.58 25.23 3.36
CA GLU A 282 20.88 26.32 4.30
C GLU A 282 19.62 27.05 4.77
N PHE A 283 18.64 27.22 3.87
CA PHE A 283 17.38 27.89 4.16
C PHE A 283 16.28 26.95 4.67
N ASN A 284 16.55 25.63 4.74
CA ASN A 284 15.57 24.60 5.11
C ASN A 284 14.26 24.69 4.32
N LEU A 285 14.33 25.06 3.03
CA LEU A 285 13.19 25.12 2.13
C LEU A 285 12.84 23.73 1.62
N GLN A 286 13.84 22.85 1.48
CA GLN A 286 13.62 21.49 1.04
C GLN A 286 13.31 20.59 2.24
N LYS A 287 12.07 20.11 2.28
CA LYS A 287 11.55 19.19 3.31
C LYS A 287 11.04 17.89 2.69
N MET A 288 10.99 16.85 3.50
CA MET A 288 10.30 15.60 3.20
C MET A 288 8.81 15.77 3.51
N MET A 289 7.95 15.60 2.51
CA MET A 289 6.50 15.53 2.71
C MET A 289 6.11 14.09 2.99
N VAL A 290 5.60 13.83 4.20
CA VAL A 290 5.07 12.52 4.60
C VAL A 290 3.56 12.57 4.46
N MET A 291 3.04 11.85 3.46
CA MET A 291 1.61 11.80 3.16
C MET A 291 1.03 10.45 3.55
N VAL A 292 -0.16 10.47 4.13
CA VAL A 292 -0.94 9.26 4.48
C VAL A 292 -2.25 9.30 3.72
N THR A 293 -2.54 8.23 3.01
CA THR A 293 -3.71 8.09 2.15
C THR A 293 -4.80 7.25 2.81
N ALA A 294 -6.05 7.41 2.36
CA ALA A 294 -7.19 6.66 2.89
C ALA A 294 -7.07 5.14 2.67
N SER A 295 -6.37 4.71 1.61
CA SER A 295 -6.09 3.30 1.35
C SER A 295 -5.06 2.68 2.30
N GLY A 296 -4.50 3.44 3.25
CA GLY A 296 -3.48 2.93 4.18
C GLY A 296 -2.06 2.94 3.61
N LYS A 297 -1.81 3.67 2.52
CA LYS A 297 -0.47 3.84 1.94
C LYS A 297 0.18 5.13 2.40
N LEU A 298 1.46 5.04 2.77
CA LEU A 298 2.32 6.15 3.15
C LEU A 298 3.30 6.46 2.02
N PHE A 299 3.56 7.75 1.82
CA PHE A 299 4.51 8.24 0.83
C PHE A 299 5.46 9.25 1.46
N GLY A 300 6.75 9.13 1.14
CA GLY A 300 7.75 10.17 1.35
C GLY A 300 8.05 10.85 0.03
N ILE A 301 7.64 12.11 -0.10
CA ILE A 301 7.79 12.90 -1.33
C ILE A 301 8.75 14.05 -1.06
N ASP A 302 9.70 14.25 -1.96
CA ASP A 302 10.56 15.42 -1.91
C ASP A 302 9.77 16.68 -2.31
N SER A 303 9.75 17.69 -1.44
CA SER A 303 9.07 18.97 -1.72
C SER A 303 9.64 19.75 -2.90
N LYS A 304 10.93 19.56 -3.22
CA LYS A 304 11.59 20.29 -4.31
C LYS A 304 11.26 19.70 -5.69
N SER A 305 11.37 18.38 -5.83
CA SER A 305 11.18 17.69 -7.11
C SER A 305 9.77 17.09 -7.30
N GLY A 306 9.01 16.90 -6.22
CA GLY A 306 7.76 16.15 -6.24
C GLY A 306 7.94 14.65 -6.49
N THR A 307 9.18 14.14 -6.42
CA THR A 307 9.45 12.71 -6.63
C THR A 307 9.14 11.90 -5.38
N VAL A 308 8.56 10.72 -5.58
CA VAL A 308 8.31 9.74 -4.50
C VAL A 308 9.62 9.03 -4.21
N LEU A 309 10.16 9.25 -3.01
CA LEU A 309 11.42 8.65 -2.56
C LEU A 309 11.21 7.28 -1.95
N TRP A 310 10.16 7.13 -1.15
CA TRP A 310 9.79 5.86 -0.55
C TRP A 310 8.27 5.76 -0.43
N LYS A 311 7.78 4.53 -0.39
CA LYS A 311 6.37 4.21 -0.17
C LYS A 311 6.26 2.98 0.72
N HIS A 312 5.21 2.94 1.53
CA HIS A 312 4.95 1.84 2.44
C HIS A 312 3.45 1.61 2.55
N TYR A 313 2.99 0.40 2.26
CA TYR A 313 1.59 0.01 2.36
C TYR A 313 1.33 -0.70 3.70
N LEU A 314 0.30 -0.27 4.42
CA LEU A 314 -0.16 -0.93 5.64
C LEU A 314 -1.34 -1.84 5.30
N GLU A 315 -1.17 -3.14 5.56
CA GLU A 315 -2.23 -4.13 5.35
C GLU A 315 -3.35 -3.99 6.40
N ASN A 316 -4.56 -4.45 6.04
CA ASN A 316 -5.73 -4.53 6.92
C ASN A 316 -6.24 -3.19 7.48
N VAL A 317 -6.05 -2.11 6.72
CA VAL A 317 -6.60 -0.80 7.07
C VAL A 317 -8.01 -0.67 6.49
N GLN A 318 -8.97 -0.34 7.36
CA GLN A 318 -10.36 -0.13 6.92
C GLN A 318 -10.49 1.16 6.11
N PRO A 319 -11.32 1.19 5.05
CA PRO A 319 -11.49 2.39 4.20
C PRO A 319 -11.94 3.63 4.98
N ASN A 320 -12.70 3.40 6.05
CA ASN A 320 -13.24 4.47 6.89
C ASN A 320 -12.36 4.83 8.08
N ALA A 321 -11.14 4.27 8.21
CA ALA A 321 -10.27 4.55 9.34
C ALA A 321 -9.93 6.04 9.47
N ALA A 322 -9.81 6.51 10.71
CA ALA A 322 -9.35 7.85 11.02
C ALA A 322 -7.84 7.83 11.28
N PHE A 323 -7.10 8.65 10.54
CA PHE A 323 -5.66 8.76 10.65
C PHE A 323 -5.27 10.04 11.37
N LYS A 324 -4.26 9.96 12.23
CA LYS A 324 -3.59 11.13 12.78
C LYS A 324 -2.09 10.90 12.76
N LEU A 325 -1.37 11.76 12.07
CA LEU A 325 0.09 11.73 11.97
C LEU A 325 0.70 12.69 12.99
N MET A 326 1.72 12.25 13.73
CA MET A 326 2.39 13.05 14.75
C MET A 326 3.90 12.89 14.64
N VAL A 327 4.61 14.02 14.55
CA VAL A 327 6.07 14.07 14.52
C VAL A 327 6.61 14.04 15.95
N GLN A 328 7.13 12.88 16.38
CA GLN A 328 7.68 12.72 17.73
C GLN A 328 9.10 13.28 17.85
N ARG A 329 9.96 13.00 16.86
CA ARG A 329 11.35 13.45 16.84
C ARG A 329 11.75 13.88 15.44
N THR A 330 12.34 15.07 15.34
CA THR A 330 12.87 15.63 14.10
C THR A 330 14.30 15.14 13.83
N THR A 331 14.88 15.56 12.71
CA THR A 331 16.27 15.25 12.32
C THR A 331 17.32 16.08 13.05
N ALA A 332 16.92 16.99 13.94
CA ALA A 332 17.82 17.97 14.57
C ALA A 332 18.70 17.41 15.70
N HIS A 333 18.46 16.16 16.12
CA HIS A 333 19.13 15.56 17.27
C HIS A 333 19.99 14.38 16.82
N PHE A 334 21.21 14.64 16.35
CA PHE A 334 22.19 13.59 16.07
C PHE A 334 22.73 13.03 17.40
N PRO A 335 22.79 11.70 17.62
CA PRO A 335 22.73 10.61 16.64
C PRO A 335 21.36 9.92 16.52
N HIS A 336 20.30 10.45 17.12
CA HIS A 336 19.02 9.77 17.20
C HIS A 336 18.22 9.88 15.88
N PRO A 337 17.69 8.77 15.33
CA PRO A 337 16.98 8.81 14.05
C PRO A 337 15.62 9.53 14.19
N PRO A 338 15.16 10.28 13.17
CA PRO A 338 13.85 10.92 13.20
C PRO A 338 12.74 9.87 13.30
N GLN A 339 11.63 10.24 13.94
CA GLN A 339 10.55 9.32 14.26
C GLN A 339 9.19 10.01 14.13
N CYS A 340 8.33 9.40 13.33
CA CYS A 340 6.91 9.74 13.22
C CYS A 340 6.07 8.58 13.75
N THR A 341 4.94 8.93 14.37
CA THR A 341 3.93 7.96 14.77
C THR A 341 2.66 8.27 14.00
N LEU A 342 2.06 7.24 13.42
CA LEU A 342 0.74 7.28 12.81
C LEU A 342 -0.23 6.54 13.74
N LEU A 343 -1.26 7.24 14.20
CA LEU A 343 -2.38 6.64 14.93
C LEU A 343 -3.47 6.33 13.92
N ILE A 344 -3.81 5.05 13.80
CA ILE A 344 -4.85 4.53 12.93
C ILE A 344 -5.99 4.08 13.83
N LYS A 345 -7.12 4.78 13.79
CA LYS A 345 -8.32 4.44 14.54
C LYS A 345 -9.35 3.86 13.61
N ASP A 346 -9.76 2.63 13.87
CA ASP A 346 -10.91 2.06 13.18
C ASP A 346 -12.20 2.72 13.69
N LYS A 347 -13.10 3.10 12.76
CA LYS A 347 -14.38 3.74 13.11
C LYS A 347 -15.41 2.74 13.63
N GLU A 348 -15.36 1.49 13.18
CA GLU A 348 -16.34 0.48 13.58
C GLU A 348 -16.01 -0.09 14.96
N THR A 349 -14.80 -0.58 15.14
CA THR A 349 -14.37 -1.16 16.43
C THR A 349 -13.94 -0.09 17.44
N GLY A 350 -13.61 1.12 16.99
CA GLY A 350 -13.05 2.18 17.81
C GLY A 350 -11.59 1.94 18.24
N LEU A 351 -11.03 0.77 17.91
CA LEU A 351 -9.68 0.37 18.31
C LEU A 351 -8.63 1.19 17.57
N GLY A 352 -7.60 1.59 18.33
CA GLY A 352 -6.45 2.31 17.80
C GLY A 352 -5.26 1.40 17.60
N THR A 353 -4.52 1.59 16.51
CA THR A 353 -3.18 1.00 16.34
C THR A 353 -2.17 2.13 16.11
N LEU A 354 -0.98 1.97 16.70
CA LEU A 354 0.12 2.91 16.52
C LEU A 354 1.13 2.29 15.56
N HIS A 355 1.47 3.02 14.50
CA HIS A 355 2.52 2.66 13.58
C HIS A 355 3.67 3.67 13.68
N VAL A 356 4.83 3.21 14.16
CA VAL A 356 6.00 4.06 14.40
C VAL A 356 7.04 3.78 13.33
N PHE A 357 7.47 4.82 12.63
CA PHE A 357 8.37 4.70 11.48
C PHE A 357 9.32 5.89 11.35
N ASN A 358 10.39 5.69 10.60
CA ASN A 358 11.32 6.74 10.22
C ASN A 358 10.78 7.47 8.97
N PRO A 359 10.47 8.78 9.05
CA PRO A 359 9.88 9.55 7.95
C PRO A 359 10.83 9.80 6.76
N ILE A 360 12.14 9.62 6.94
CA ILE A 360 13.12 9.85 5.86
C ILE A 360 13.26 8.61 4.96
N PHE A 361 13.21 7.41 5.55
CA PHE A 361 13.42 6.15 4.83
C PHE A 361 12.17 5.29 4.67
N GLY A 362 11.08 5.62 5.37
CA GLY A 362 9.84 4.82 5.35
C GLY A 362 9.91 3.49 6.10
N LYS A 363 11.00 3.22 6.82
CA LYS A 363 11.19 1.96 7.54
C LYS A 363 10.54 2.02 8.93
N LYS A 364 9.84 0.95 9.31
CA LYS A 364 9.30 0.77 10.67
C LYS A 364 10.43 0.89 11.70
N SER A 365 10.18 1.64 12.77
CA SER A 365 11.16 1.82 13.84
C SER A 365 11.30 0.54 14.69
N HIS A 366 12.46 0.36 15.32
CA HIS A 366 12.71 -0.77 16.22
C HIS A 366 11.91 -0.71 17.52
N ILE A 367 11.36 0.46 17.85
CA ILE A 367 10.57 0.68 19.07
C ILE A 367 9.19 0.07 18.89
N THR A 368 8.84 -0.88 19.76
CA THR A 368 7.51 -1.48 19.77
C THR A 368 6.52 -0.55 20.47
N PRO A 369 5.45 -0.10 19.78
CA PRO A 369 4.42 0.69 20.42
C PRO A 369 3.58 -0.17 21.39
N PRO A 370 2.94 0.45 22.40
CA PRO A 370 2.04 -0.26 23.30
C PRO A 370 0.82 -0.79 22.53
N VAL A 371 0.37 -2.00 22.89
CA VAL A 371 -0.88 -2.56 22.37
C VAL A 371 -2.05 -1.84 23.05
N LEU A 372 -2.87 -1.18 22.24
CA LEU A 372 -4.05 -0.47 22.70
C LEU A 372 -5.24 -1.44 22.68
N ALA A 373 -5.52 -2.04 23.85
CA ALA A 373 -6.60 -3.02 23.97
C ALA A 373 -8.01 -2.40 23.97
N ARG A 374 -8.11 -1.06 23.96
CA ARG A 374 -9.36 -0.33 24.13
C ARG A 374 -9.52 0.79 23.12
N PRO A 375 -10.77 1.24 22.87
CA PRO A 375 -11.03 2.35 21.97
C PRO A 375 -10.41 3.65 22.47
N ILE A 376 -9.74 4.36 21.56
CA ILE A 376 -9.09 5.64 21.85
C ILE A 376 -10.07 6.77 21.55
N LEU A 377 -10.33 7.63 22.54
CA LEU A 377 -11.16 8.82 22.39
C LEU A 377 -10.36 9.96 21.74
N GLN A 378 -9.18 10.26 22.30
CA GLN A 378 -8.37 11.40 21.88
C GLN A 378 -6.88 11.12 22.04
N SER A 379 -6.07 11.80 21.22
CA SER A 379 -4.62 11.83 21.34
C SER A 379 -4.08 13.26 21.40
N LEU A 380 -3.00 13.48 22.15
CA LEU A 380 -2.32 14.75 22.29
C LEU A 380 -0.80 14.54 22.23
N LEU A 381 -0.11 15.36 21.44
CA LEU A 381 1.35 15.41 21.43
C LEU A 381 1.81 16.51 22.39
N LEU A 382 2.52 16.13 23.45
CA LEU A 382 3.10 17.08 24.39
C LEU A 382 4.46 17.57 23.90
N PRO A 383 4.83 18.83 24.20
CA PRO A 383 6.17 19.34 23.90
C PRO A 383 7.24 18.79 24.85
N LEU A 384 6.86 17.97 25.84
CA LEU A 384 7.77 17.29 26.75
C LEU A 384 8.57 16.24 26.00
N MET A 385 9.89 16.28 26.16
CA MET A 385 10.81 15.36 25.54
C MET A 385 11.35 14.37 26.56
N ASP A 386 11.61 13.15 26.10
CA ASP A 386 12.31 12.14 26.87
C ASP A 386 13.84 12.28 26.76
N GLN A 387 14.60 11.39 27.42
CA GLN A 387 16.06 11.27 27.31
C GLN A 387 16.53 11.15 25.86
N ASP A 388 15.73 10.48 25.01
CA ASP A 388 16.00 10.29 23.59
C ASP A 388 15.43 11.41 22.70
N TYR A 389 15.07 12.56 23.27
CA TYR A 389 14.47 13.71 22.57
C TYR A 389 13.17 13.39 21.81
N ALA A 390 12.47 12.31 22.20
CA ALA A 390 11.16 11.97 21.65
C ALA A 390 10.06 12.70 22.42
N LYS A 391 9.19 13.40 21.70
CA LYS A 391 7.99 14.02 22.28
C LYS A 391 6.99 12.97 22.76
N VAL A 392 6.39 13.23 23.90
CA VAL A 392 5.44 12.32 24.55
C VAL A 392 4.05 12.45 23.91
N ILE A 393 3.49 11.34 23.46
CA ILE A 393 2.09 11.22 23.03
C ILE A 393 1.26 10.72 24.19
N LEU A 394 0.20 11.44 24.54
CA LEU A 394 -0.85 10.97 25.44
C LEU A 394 -2.03 10.47 24.63
N LEU A 395 -2.54 9.30 24.99
CA LEU A 395 -3.74 8.69 24.42
C LEU A 395 -4.73 8.49 25.56
N ILE A 396 -5.98 8.88 25.32
CA ILE A 396 -7.06 8.79 26.30
C ILE A 396 -8.03 7.70 25.83
N ASP A 397 -8.20 6.68 26.65
CA ASP A 397 -9.10 5.55 26.39
C ASP A 397 -10.55 5.89 26.78
N ASP A 398 -11.49 5.01 26.41
CA ASP A 398 -12.92 5.04 26.77
C ASP A 398 -13.19 5.16 28.29
N GLN A 399 -12.37 4.56 29.14
CA GLN A 399 -12.46 4.65 30.60
C GLN A 399 -11.71 5.87 31.19
N PHE A 400 -11.39 6.86 30.35
CA PHE A 400 -10.59 8.03 30.72
C PHE A 400 -9.22 7.68 31.32
N LYS A 401 -8.69 6.50 30.98
CA LYS A 401 -7.34 6.09 31.33
C LYS A 401 -6.37 6.69 30.31
N VAL A 402 -5.30 7.30 30.81
CA VAL A 402 -4.27 7.89 29.97
C VAL A 402 -3.13 6.89 29.78
N THR A 403 -2.79 6.61 28.53
CA THR A 403 -1.57 5.89 28.16
C THR A 403 -0.58 6.87 27.53
N ALA A 404 0.68 6.82 27.99
CA ALA A 404 1.74 7.70 27.51
C ALA A 404 2.74 6.90 26.65
N PHE A 405 3.15 7.45 25.52
CA PHE A 405 4.13 6.85 24.61
C PHE A 405 5.16 7.89 24.15
N PRO A 406 6.47 7.71 24.41
CA PRO A 406 7.11 6.59 25.13
C PRO A 406 6.86 6.61 26.65
N SER A 407 6.83 5.43 27.29
CA SER A 407 6.50 5.26 28.72
C SER A 407 7.75 5.08 29.61
N THR A 408 8.72 5.99 29.50
CA THR A 408 9.95 5.93 30.31
C THR A 408 9.76 6.53 31.70
N LYS A 409 10.65 6.15 32.65
CA LYS A 409 10.60 6.63 34.05
C LYS A 409 10.77 8.15 34.13
N THR A 410 11.61 8.73 33.27
CA THR A 410 11.80 10.19 33.10
C THR A 410 10.53 10.89 32.66
N CYS A 411 9.85 10.35 31.65
CA CYS A 411 8.56 10.86 31.20
C CYS A 411 7.51 10.81 32.32
N CYS A 412 7.37 9.67 33.04
CA CYS A 412 6.43 9.56 34.17
C CYS A 412 6.73 10.59 35.27
N SER A 413 8.00 10.91 35.55
CA SER A 413 8.41 11.91 36.56
C SER A 413 8.13 13.35 36.12
N SER A 414 8.50 13.69 34.88
CA SER A 414 8.24 15.02 34.30
C SER A 414 6.74 15.31 34.17
N TYR A 415 5.94 14.30 33.83
CA TYR A 415 4.49 14.41 33.79
C TYR A 415 3.88 14.69 35.17
N LYS A 416 4.32 13.96 36.22
CA LYS A 416 3.85 14.19 37.59
C LYS A 416 4.18 15.59 38.13
N ARG A 417 5.25 16.21 37.63
CA ARG A 417 5.69 17.54 38.03
C ARG A 417 5.04 18.66 37.21
N TRP A 418 4.35 18.34 36.12
CA TRP A 418 3.73 19.33 35.25
C TRP A 418 2.51 19.94 35.95
N PRO A 419 2.54 21.23 36.32
CA PRO A 419 1.42 21.84 37.03
C PRO A 419 0.23 22.01 36.08
N LEU A 420 -0.94 21.52 36.50
CA LEU A 420 -2.24 21.70 35.83
C LEU A 420 -2.75 23.16 35.86
N THR A 421 -1.87 24.17 35.96
CA THR A 421 -2.25 25.58 36.10
C THR A 421 -2.69 26.25 34.79
N TYR A 422 -2.64 25.56 33.65
CA TYR A 422 -3.02 26.10 32.33
C TYR A 422 -4.37 25.57 31.78
N SER A 423 -5.16 24.80 32.53
CA SER A 423 -6.41 24.20 32.02
C SER A 423 -7.69 25.02 32.25
N SER A 424 -7.62 26.19 32.89
CA SER A 424 -8.84 26.98 33.20
C SER A 424 -9.44 27.75 32.02
N THR A 425 -8.77 27.80 30.86
CA THR A 425 -9.24 28.63 29.72
C THR A 425 -9.88 27.86 28.57
N TRP A 426 -9.88 26.52 28.57
CA TRP A 426 -10.35 25.72 27.42
C TRP A 426 -11.52 24.77 27.70
N LEU A 427 -12.04 24.74 28.93
CA LEU A 427 -13.26 23.99 29.25
C LEU A 427 -14.38 24.98 29.56
N THR A 428 -15.23 25.25 28.57
CA THR A 428 -16.56 25.80 28.83
C THR A 428 -17.31 24.85 29.77
N PRO A 429 -17.82 25.32 30.93
CA PRO A 429 -18.40 24.43 31.92
C PRO A 429 -19.83 24.08 31.53
N THR A 430 -20.06 22.86 31.05
CA THR A 430 -21.38 22.25 31.17
C THR A 430 -21.45 21.51 32.50
N ARG A 431 -22.42 21.94 33.32
CA ARG A 431 -22.75 21.41 34.66
C ARG A 431 -22.90 19.89 34.65
N ALA A 432 -22.00 19.20 35.35
CA ALA A 432 -22.32 18.03 36.16
C ALA A 432 -21.13 17.76 37.09
N GLY A 433 -21.35 17.89 38.40
CA GLY A 433 -20.34 17.57 39.40
C GLY A 433 -20.14 16.05 39.50
N SER A 434 -18.93 15.59 39.22
CA SER A 434 -18.40 14.37 39.80
C SER A 434 -16.88 14.48 39.87
N GLN A 435 -16.33 14.46 41.09
CA GLN A 435 -14.88 14.35 41.32
C GLN A 435 -14.36 13.05 40.70
N ALA A 436 -13.59 13.15 39.62
CA ALA A 436 -12.88 12.01 39.06
C ALA A 436 -11.56 11.79 39.83
N SER A 437 -11.56 10.89 40.81
CA SER A 437 -10.34 10.37 41.43
C SER A 437 -9.73 9.30 40.51
N GLY A 438 -8.85 9.70 39.58
CA GLY A 438 -8.14 8.78 38.70
C GLY A 438 -6.85 8.24 39.32
N SER A 439 -6.86 7.01 39.85
CA SER A 439 -5.62 6.31 40.23
C SER A 439 -4.94 5.74 38.97
N VAL A 440 -3.74 6.23 38.64
CA VAL A 440 -2.94 5.79 37.48
C VAL A 440 -2.12 4.56 37.87
N ARG A 441 -2.67 3.35 37.63
CA ARG A 441 -1.90 2.09 37.67
C ARG A 441 -1.55 1.67 36.24
N THR A 442 -0.41 2.16 35.71
CA THR A 442 0.32 1.59 34.54
C THR A 442 1.70 2.21 34.30
N CYS A 443 2.37 2.90 35.25
CA CYS A 443 3.83 2.98 35.19
C CYS A 443 4.33 1.73 35.96
N PRO A 444 5.11 0.81 35.37
CA PRO A 444 5.70 -0.29 36.13
C PRO A 444 6.63 0.33 37.18
N LEU A 445 6.23 0.18 38.44
CA LEU A 445 7.05 0.50 39.60
C LEU A 445 7.98 -0.70 39.81
N SER A 446 9.23 -0.55 39.38
CA SER A 446 10.37 -1.20 40.01
C SER A 446 11.25 -0.15 40.64
#